data_AF-A0A256YK34-F1
#
_entry.id   AF-A0A256YK34-F1
#
_cell.length_a   1.000
_cell.length_b   1.000
_cell.length_c   1.000
_cell.angle_alpha   90.00
_cell.angle_beta   90.00
_cell.angle_gamma   90.00
#
_symmetry.space_group_name_H-M   'P 1'
#
loop_
_entity.id
_entity.type
_entity.pdbx_description
1 polymer ?
#
loop_
_entity_poly.entity_id
_entity_poly.type
_entity_poly.pdbx_seq_one_letter_code
_entity_poly.pdbx_strand_id
1 'polypeptide(L)'
;MEKIVSYTVLSLLLIVMVQPITWSLQTSYSQQWPPWTGEEPFPWLQYLKQLAQERGEPLSGVTLTIITRHEATIITKTKEVFLQSIVAKELGIENIIPVYAGPEQWETYISQAAERGAPIDVAWGGGPTLFNYIDSLGYIEPLDNNTHPEYNAILYEMTKIPERIAGAPTWKVGDDGFIHWIGAAISSFGFTVNHDKLNQYSLPMPRKWIDLTKPEYAKALPDTQLTGIADPTKSTSNTRMYEIILQAYGWEDGWRVLTLMAANAKIYDSSSGVRDAVTRGDIAVGITIDFYGYTAMHQNPACEYIIPENESIVNADPIAILKDTRYPIHAAAFVAWVLSEYGGQQVWLDTDINRLPINDLVFNTDIGQQRQDIKQAYQIATNSSVILFNETLASLTEKAMQFYFKATLVNAHDDLQAVWGEIAQAYLNGEISEAEFNYLVRKLTDPFPFQDPISGETVTFTLDYAIKINPRLSEGSIYQALMSAWEDGAREKYLNVYDEFESILAGETTIPTSETSPIFPSTTPTGTTTPSGTTGPTETATGTPKTSPTTTPAEGIDTGIVVLVVIILIAIIVAVFYLRR
;
A
#
# COMPACT_ATOMS: atom_id res chain seq x y z
N MET A 1 -47.13 48.22 -20.79
CA MET A 1 -48.12 49.19 -20.29
C MET A 1 -48.83 48.48 -19.14
N GLU A 2 -48.45 48.75 -17.89
CA GLU A 2 -48.91 49.89 -17.05
C GLU A 2 -50.35 49.70 -16.53
N LYS A 3 -50.71 50.02 -15.27
CA LYS A 3 -49.96 50.33 -14.02
C LYS A 3 -51.01 50.43 -12.86
N ILE A 4 -50.65 49.93 -11.66
CA ILE A 4 -50.74 50.56 -10.29
C ILE A 4 -52.09 51.18 -9.79
N VAL A 5 -52.20 51.32 -8.45
CA VAL A 5 -53.13 52.16 -7.61
C VAL A 5 -54.30 51.37 -6.97
N SER A 6 -54.59 51.41 -5.64
CA SER A 6 -53.82 51.84 -4.45
C SER A 6 -54.41 51.33 -3.11
N TYR A 7 -53.61 51.48 -2.04
CA TYR A 7 -53.93 51.88 -0.64
C TYR A 7 -55.30 52.58 -0.41
N THR A 8 -55.98 52.56 0.75
CA THR A 8 -55.55 52.49 2.19
C THR A 8 -56.79 52.13 3.05
N VAL A 9 -56.73 51.66 4.30
CA VAL A 9 -56.78 52.48 5.56
C VAL A 9 -56.75 51.53 6.78
N LEU A 10 -55.92 51.87 7.80
CA LEU A 10 -55.94 51.56 9.25
C LEU A 10 -56.67 50.27 9.77
N SER A 11 -56.08 49.45 10.66
CA SER A 11 -55.71 49.89 12.02
C SER A 11 -54.70 48.98 12.76
N LEU A 12 -54.05 49.59 13.75
CA LEU A 12 -53.03 49.11 14.69
C LEU A 12 -53.23 47.75 15.42
N LEU A 13 -52.09 47.08 15.69
CA LEU A 13 -51.63 46.47 16.95
C LEU A 13 -52.67 45.91 17.96
N LEU A 14 -52.57 44.61 18.28
CA LEU A 14 -51.91 44.18 19.54
C LEU A 14 -51.47 42.70 19.53
N ILE A 15 -50.47 42.41 20.35
CA ILE A 15 -49.82 41.11 20.56
C ILE A 15 -50.69 40.17 21.42
N VAL A 16 -50.79 38.90 21.03
CA VAL A 16 -51.02 37.77 21.96
C VAL A 16 -50.00 36.69 21.63
N MET A 17 -49.18 36.30 22.59
CA MET A 17 -48.23 35.19 22.43
C MET A 17 -48.99 33.86 22.34
N VAL A 18 -48.89 33.20 21.19
CA VAL A 18 -49.13 31.76 21.07
C VAL A 18 -47.77 31.09 20.91
N GLN A 19 -47.24 30.60 22.03
CA GLN A 19 -46.08 29.72 22.04
C GLN A 19 -46.43 28.44 21.26
N PRO A 20 -45.67 28.04 20.22
CA PRO A 20 -45.78 26.69 19.72
C PRO A 20 -45.23 25.75 20.80
N ILE A 21 -46.12 25.01 21.46
CA ILE A 21 -45.72 23.89 22.32
C ILE A 21 -45.23 22.77 21.40
N THR A 22 -43.98 22.89 20.96
CA THR A 22 -43.25 21.79 20.35
C THR A 22 -43.00 20.75 21.43
N TRP A 23 -43.65 19.60 21.34
CA TRP A 23 -43.19 18.41 22.05
C TRP A 23 -41.88 17.99 21.40
N SER A 24 -40.76 18.47 21.96
CA SER A 24 -39.49 17.81 21.76
C SER A 24 -39.59 16.45 22.43
N LEU A 25 -39.85 15.41 21.63
CA LEU A 25 -39.44 14.05 21.96
C LEU A 25 -37.91 14.01 21.89
N GLN A 26 -37.30 14.65 22.88
CA GLN A 26 -35.88 14.59 23.15
C GLN A 26 -35.65 13.26 23.88
N THR A 27 -35.77 12.16 23.13
CA THR A 27 -35.20 10.87 23.53
C THR A 27 -33.70 11.03 23.57
N SER A 28 -33.21 11.48 24.72
CA SER A 28 -31.81 11.59 25.05
C SER A 28 -31.21 10.18 25.19
N TYR A 29 -30.94 9.54 24.06
CA TYR A 29 -30.08 8.36 24.00
C TYR A 29 -28.60 8.78 24.07
N SER A 30 -28.26 9.54 25.10
CA SER A 30 -26.89 9.61 25.59
C SER A 30 -26.65 8.38 26.48
N GLN A 31 -26.58 7.18 25.87
CA GLN A 31 -25.94 6.05 26.54
C GLN A 31 -24.44 6.33 26.55
N GLN A 32 -24.03 7.14 27.53
CA GLN A 32 -22.64 7.47 27.79
C GLN A 32 -21.94 6.24 28.34
N TRP A 33 -20.72 5.98 27.86
CA TRP A 33 -19.93 4.80 28.23
C TRP A 33 -19.83 4.63 29.76
N PRO A 34 -20.19 3.47 30.33
CA PRO A 34 -20.04 3.25 31.76
C PRO A 34 -18.55 3.20 32.14
N PRO A 35 -18.12 3.86 33.23
CA PRO A 35 -16.72 3.84 33.65
C PRO A 35 -16.30 2.42 34.05
N TRP A 36 -15.19 1.95 33.45
CA TRP A 36 -14.67 0.58 33.63
C TRP A 36 -14.11 0.31 35.03
N THR A 37 -14.26 -0.93 35.49
CA THR A 37 -13.99 -1.33 36.89
C THR A 37 -12.87 -2.36 37.10
N GLY A 38 -12.24 -2.89 36.05
CA GLY A 38 -10.92 -3.55 36.18
C GLY A 38 -10.78 -5.02 35.75
N GLU A 39 -11.86 -5.76 35.46
CA GLU A 39 -11.80 -7.24 35.44
C GLU A 39 -12.08 -7.93 34.08
N GLU A 40 -12.73 -7.26 33.13
CA GLU A 40 -13.04 -7.83 31.80
C GLU A 40 -12.06 -7.33 30.73
N PRO A 41 -11.43 -8.21 29.91
CA PRO A 41 -10.49 -7.80 28.86
C PRO A 41 -11.16 -7.09 27.68
N PHE A 42 -12.47 -7.26 27.51
CA PHE A 42 -13.30 -6.60 26.50
C PHE A 42 -14.34 -5.74 27.22
N PRO A 43 -13.98 -4.54 27.70
CA PRO A 43 -14.84 -3.71 28.55
C PRO A 43 -16.13 -3.23 27.85
N TRP A 44 -16.20 -3.43 26.54
CA TRP A 44 -17.34 -3.14 25.68
C TRP A 44 -18.33 -4.29 25.53
N LEU A 45 -18.02 -5.50 25.98
CA LEU A 45 -18.82 -6.69 25.70
C LEU A 45 -20.21 -6.64 26.34
N GLN A 46 -20.30 -6.31 27.64
CA GLN A 46 -21.60 -6.21 28.32
C GLN A 46 -22.49 -5.11 27.73
N TYR A 47 -21.88 -4.01 27.28
CA TYR A 47 -22.58 -2.93 26.58
C TYR A 47 -23.20 -3.40 25.26
N LEU A 48 -22.41 -4.07 24.40
CA LEU A 48 -22.92 -4.62 23.14
C LEU A 48 -23.99 -5.70 23.36
N LYS A 49 -23.82 -6.55 24.38
CA LYS A 49 -24.80 -7.58 24.74
C LYS A 49 -26.13 -6.97 25.20
N GLN A 50 -26.11 -5.92 26.01
CA GLN A 50 -27.31 -5.18 26.39
C GLN A 50 -27.96 -4.53 25.17
N LEU A 51 -27.19 -3.86 24.32
CA LEU A 51 -27.68 -3.22 23.10
C LEU A 51 -28.36 -4.22 22.15
N ALA A 52 -27.82 -5.44 22.02
CA ALA A 52 -28.42 -6.50 21.22
C ALA A 52 -29.78 -6.94 21.79
N GLN A 53 -29.89 -7.08 23.12
CA GLN A 53 -31.16 -7.38 23.79
C GLN A 53 -32.20 -6.27 23.61
N GLU A 54 -31.78 -5.00 23.71
CA GLU A 54 -32.64 -3.83 23.52
C GLU A 54 -33.16 -3.71 22.08
N ARG A 55 -32.35 -4.08 21.08
CA ARG A 55 -32.73 -4.08 19.65
C ARG A 55 -33.43 -5.36 19.18
N GLY A 56 -33.40 -6.43 19.97
CA GLY A 56 -33.86 -7.75 19.55
C GLY A 56 -32.95 -8.42 18.53
N GLU A 57 -31.67 -8.05 18.47
CA GLU A 57 -30.68 -8.79 17.69
C GLU A 57 -30.42 -10.18 18.33
N PRO A 58 -30.19 -11.22 17.52
CA PRO A 58 -30.00 -12.58 18.02
C PRO A 58 -28.73 -12.72 18.88
N LEU A 59 -28.84 -13.47 19.99
CA LEU A 59 -27.71 -13.89 20.83
C LEU A 59 -27.40 -15.40 20.66
N SER A 60 -27.72 -15.95 19.49
CA SER A 60 -27.42 -17.33 19.08
C SER A 60 -27.58 -17.50 17.57
N GLY A 61 -26.90 -18.48 16.98
CA GLY A 61 -26.97 -18.78 15.55
C GLY A 61 -26.38 -17.71 14.62
N VAL A 62 -25.64 -16.71 15.14
CA VAL A 62 -25.09 -15.63 14.32
C VAL A 62 -23.91 -16.14 13.50
N THR A 63 -23.94 -15.83 12.20
CA THR A 63 -22.86 -16.15 11.26
C THR A 63 -22.46 -14.88 10.52
N LEU A 64 -21.22 -14.44 10.69
CA LEU A 64 -20.66 -13.29 9.99
C LEU A 64 -20.02 -13.72 8.66
N THR A 65 -20.21 -12.93 7.61
CA THR A 65 -19.58 -13.10 6.31
C THR A 65 -18.48 -12.05 6.12
N ILE A 66 -17.26 -12.48 5.81
CA ILE A 66 -16.08 -11.59 5.72
C ILE A 66 -15.44 -11.73 4.34
N ILE A 67 -15.40 -10.65 3.55
CA ILE A 67 -14.61 -10.62 2.30
C ILE A 67 -13.16 -10.30 2.60
N THR A 68 -12.23 -11.05 2.01
CA THR A 68 -10.82 -11.01 2.43
C THR A 68 -9.80 -11.36 1.35
N ARG A 69 -8.63 -10.71 1.44
CA ARG A 69 -7.39 -11.07 0.72
C ARG A 69 -6.39 -11.87 1.56
N HIS A 70 -6.65 -12.06 2.85
CA HIS A 70 -5.73 -12.79 3.75
C HIS A 70 -5.55 -14.24 3.29
N GLU A 71 -4.36 -14.81 3.55
CA GLU A 71 -4.13 -16.24 3.37
C GLU A 71 -5.03 -17.06 4.30
N ALA A 72 -5.37 -18.29 3.88
CA ALA A 72 -6.28 -19.16 4.62
C ALA A 72 -5.82 -19.45 6.07
N THR A 73 -4.51 -19.42 6.35
CA THR A 73 -3.93 -19.58 7.69
C THR A 73 -4.43 -18.51 8.66
N ILE A 74 -4.39 -17.23 8.27
CA ILE A 74 -4.84 -16.08 9.08
C ILE A 74 -6.32 -16.24 9.43
N ILE A 75 -7.15 -16.54 8.44
CA ILE A 75 -8.59 -16.71 8.62
C ILE A 75 -8.91 -17.94 9.48
N THR A 76 -8.21 -19.05 9.27
CA THR A 76 -8.40 -20.29 10.05
C THR A 76 -8.05 -20.07 11.52
N LYS A 77 -6.89 -19.45 11.80
CA LYS A 77 -6.47 -19.11 13.16
C LYS A 77 -7.41 -18.10 13.81
N THR A 78 -7.82 -17.07 13.07
CA THR A 78 -8.80 -16.08 13.56
C THR A 78 -10.11 -16.77 13.94
N LYS A 79 -10.64 -17.65 13.10
CA LYS A 79 -11.86 -18.39 13.36
C LYS A 79 -11.73 -19.31 14.58
N GLU A 80 -10.59 -20.00 14.72
CA GLU A 80 -10.29 -20.84 15.88
C GLU A 80 -10.34 -20.03 17.19
N VAL A 81 -9.60 -18.92 17.26
CA VAL A 81 -9.46 -18.11 18.49
C VAL A 81 -10.73 -17.29 18.77
N PHE A 82 -11.32 -16.66 17.75
CA PHE A 82 -12.49 -15.81 17.92
C PHE A 82 -13.71 -16.59 18.40
N LEU A 83 -14.06 -17.71 17.77
CA LEU A 83 -15.25 -18.50 18.15
C LEU A 83 -15.09 -19.17 19.54
N GLN A 84 -13.87 -19.27 20.05
CA GLN A 84 -13.59 -19.70 21.43
C GLN A 84 -13.59 -18.53 22.44
N SER A 85 -13.55 -17.28 21.98
CA SER A 85 -13.53 -16.09 22.85
C SER A 85 -14.84 -15.90 23.63
N ILE A 86 -14.77 -15.14 24.72
CA ILE A 86 -15.96 -14.73 25.47
C ILE A 86 -16.88 -13.82 24.63
N VAL A 87 -16.32 -13.01 23.73
CA VAL A 87 -17.08 -12.13 22.82
C VAL A 87 -18.03 -12.93 21.94
N ALA A 88 -17.50 -13.93 21.23
CA ALA A 88 -18.32 -14.76 20.34
C ALA A 88 -19.37 -15.57 21.10
N LYS A 89 -19.03 -16.08 22.30
CA LYS A 89 -19.96 -16.85 23.15
C LYS A 89 -21.10 -16.02 23.72
N GLU A 90 -20.82 -14.84 24.26
CA GLU A 90 -21.81 -13.97 24.90
C GLU A 90 -22.73 -13.25 23.91
N LEU A 91 -22.27 -13.06 22.66
CA LEU A 91 -23.05 -12.53 21.55
C LEU A 91 -23.61 -13.62 20.61
N GLY A 92 -23.37 -14.91 20.88
CA GLY A 92 -23.91 -16.01 20.09
C GLY A 92 -23.42 -16.07 18.63
N ILE A 93 -22.19 -15.60 18.37
CA ILE A 93 -21.52 -15.71 17.07
C ILE A 93 -20.92 -17.12 16.98
N GLU A 94 -21.60 -17.99 16.25
CA GLU A 94 -21.27 -19.41 16.14
C GLU A 94 -20.36 -19.70 14.95
N ASN A 95 -20.27 -18.80 13.97
CA ASN A 95 -19.51 -19.05 12.75
C ASN A 95 -19.01 -17.77 12.05
N ILE A 96 -17.91 -17.91 11.31
CA ILE A 96 -17.41 -16.94 10.34
C ILE A 96 -17.25 -17.65 8.99
N ILE A 97 -17.77 -17.04 7.92
CA ILE A 97 -17.64 -17.49 6.54
C ILE A 97 -16.74 -16.51 5.77
N PRO A 98 -15.54 -16.92 5.34
CA PRO A 98 -14.70 -16.09 4.48
C PRO A 98 -15.13 -16.16 3.02
N VAL A 99 -15.06 -15.03 2.34
CA VAL A 99 -15.18 -14.88 0.89
C VAL A 99 -13.81 -14.46 0.36
N TYR A 100 -13.04 -15.44 -0.14
CA TYR A 100 -11.76 -15.18 -0.80
C TYR A 100 -12.01 -14.72 -2.23
N ALA A 101 -11.62 -13.49 -2.56
CA ALA A 101 -11.87 -12.86 -3.85
C ALA A 101 -10.70 -11.98 -4.28
N GLY A 102 -10.37 -11.94 -5.58
CA GLY A 102 -9.39 -11.01 -6.15
C GLY A 102 -9.86 -9.55 -6.02
N PRO A 103 -8.95 -8.54 -6.05
CA PRO A 103 -9.31 -7.14 -5.81
C PRO A 103 -10.35 -6.64 -6.84
N GLU A 104 -10.21 -7.05 -8.10
CA GLU A 104 -11.16 -6.76 -9.19
C GLU A 104 -12.55 -7.39 -9.00
N GLN A 105 -12.67 -8.36 -8.09
CA GLN A 105 -13.92 -9.07 -7.84
C GLN A 105 -14.72 -8.48 -6.67
N TRP A 106 -14.08 -7.72 -5.77
CA TRP A 106 -14.71 -7.30 -4.50
C TRP A 106 -16.03 -6.55 -4.68
N GLU A 107 -16.06 -5.54 -5.56
CA GLU A 107 -17.28 -4.83 -5.95
C GLU A 107 -18.40 -5.79 -6.39
N THR A 108 -18.07 -6.77 -7.24
CA THR A 108 -19.04 -7.75 -7.76
C THR A 108 -19.53 -8.69 -6.66
N TYR A 109 -18.67 -9.14 -5.74
CA TYR A 109 -19.10 -10.00 -4.63
C TYR A 109 -19.95 -9.23 -3.61
N ILE A 110 -19.57 -8.00 -3.25
CA ILE A 110 -20.30 -7.16 -2.30
C ILE A 110 -21.69 -6.81 -2.85
N SER A 111 -21.78 -6.31 -4.08
CA SER A 111 -23.05 -5.96 -4.73
C SER A 111 -23.97 -7.18 -4.89
N GLN A 112 -23.50 -8.30 -5.42
CA GLN A 112 -24.32 -9.50 -5.60
C GLN A 112 -24.76 -10.14 -4.27
N ALA A 113 -23.98 -9.98 -3.19
CA ALA A 113 -24.35 -10.43 -1.86
C ALA A 113 -25.54 -9.61 -1.33
N ALA A 114 -25.48 -8.28 -1.44
CA ALA A 114 -26.56 -7.37 -1.07
C ALA A 114 -27.84 -7.62 -1.91
N GLU A 115 -27.72 -7.73 -3.24
CA GLU A 115 -28.84 -8.03 -4.16
C GLU A 115 -29.59 -9.33 -3.81
N ARG A 116 -28.89 -10.32 -3.23
CA ARG A 116 -29.46 -11.60 -2.82
C ARG A 116 -30.04 -11.60 -1.40
N GLY A 117 -30.04 -10.47 -0.70
CA GLY A 117 -30.50 -10.37 0.69
C GLY A 117 -29.56 -11.03 1.72
N ALA A 118 -28.30 -11.23 1.33
CA ALA A 118 -27.25 -11.79 2.18
C ALA A 118 -25.96 -10.95 2.06
N PRO A 119 -26.01 -9.64 2.41
CA PRO A 119 -24.85 -8.75 2.33
C PRO A 119 -23.69 -9.26 3.18
N ILE A 120 -22.48 -8.89 2.78
CA ILE A 120 -21.23 -9.21 3.49
C ILE A 120 -21.11 -8.23 4.66
N ASP A 121 -20.70 -8.72 5.84
CA ASP A 121 -20.72 -7.92 7.07
C ASP A 121 -19.43 -7.10 7.25
N VAL A 122 -18.27 -7.67 6.88
CA VAL A 122 -16.94 -7.08 7.11
C VAL A 122 -16.05 -7.27 5.88
N ALA A 123 -15.28 -6.25 5.54
CA ALA A 123 -14.14 -6.34 4.65
C ALA A 123 -12.84 -6.37 5.46
N TRP A 124 -11.93 -7.30 5.17
CA TRP A 124 -10.69 -7.44 5.94
C TRP A 124 -9.49 -7.91 5.13
N GLY A 125 -8.42 -7.11 5.11
CA GLY A 125 -7.15 -7.41 4.45
C GLY A 125 -7.19 -7.17 2.95
N GLY A 126 -6.13 -6.57 2.42
CA GLY A 126 -6.00 -6.23 0.99
C GLY A 126 -5.35 -4.89 0.70
N GLY A 127 -4.86 -4.19 1.74
CA GLY A 127 -4.20 -2.89 1.63
C GLY A 127 -5.12 -1.68 1.39
N PRO A 128 -4.63 -0.45 1.63
CA PRO A 128 -5.44 0.78 1.52
C PRO A 128 -6.05 1.03 0.13
N THR A 129 -5.37 0.69 -0.97
CA THR A 129 -5.89 0.87 -2.35
C THR A 129 -7.26 0.23 -2.54
N LEU A 130 -7.39 -1.06 -2.19
CA LEU A 130 -8.63 -1.81 -2.37
C LEU A 130 -9.77 -1.25 -1.51
N PHE A 131 -9.44 -0.81 -0.28
CA PHE A 131 -10.43 -0.23 0.62
C PHE A 131 -10.86 1.16 0.16
N ASN A 132 -9.93 2.00 -0.30
CA ASN A 132 -10.24 3.30 -0.91
C ASN A 132 -11.10 3.14 -2.18
N TYR A 133 -10.89 2.08 -2.96
CA TYR A 133 -11.72 1.77 -4.13
C TYR A 133 -13.16 1.45 -3.74
N ILE A 134 -13.40 0.44 -2.89
CA ILE A 134 -14.77 0.06 -2.47
C ILE A 134 -15.47 1.18 -1.68
N ASP A 135 -14.68 2.02 -1.00
CA ASP A 135 -15.17 3.21 -0.32
C ASP A 135 -15.65 4.29 -1.29
N SER A 136 -14.90 4.53 -2.37
CA SER A 136 -15.32 5.47 -3.43
C SER A 136 -16.61 5.04 -4.14
N LEU A 137 -16.94 3.75 -4.11
CA LEU A 137 -18.19 3.17 -4.59
C LEU A 137 -19.31 3.18 -3.52
N GLY A 138 -18.99 3.57 -2.29
CA GLY A 138 -19.93 3.73 -1.18
C GLY A 138 -20.28 2.43 -0.44
N TYR A 139 -19.47 1.37 -0.55
CA TYR A 139 -19.75 0.07 0.09
C TYR A 139 -19.34 -0.02 1.56
N ILE A 140 -18.48 0.87 2.04
CA ILE A 140 -18.09 0.94 3.45
C ILE A 140 -19.17 1.69 4.24
N GLU A 141 -19.46 1.22 5.45
CA GLU A 141 -20.30 1.91 6.42
C GLU A 141 -19.44 2.85 7.28
N PRO A 142 -19.62 4.18 7.22
CA PRO A 142 -18.85 5.11 8.04
C PRO A 142 -19.18 4.93 9.53
N LEU A 143 -18.16 5.03 10.40
CA LEU A 143 -18.32 4.83 11.84
C LEU A 143 -18.95 6.05 12.55
N ASP A 144 -20.21 6.36 12.23
CA ASP A 144 -21.02 7.33 12.97
C ASP A 144 -21.62 6.71 14.24
N ASN A 145 -20.97 6.92 15.39
CA ASN A 145 -21.46 6.43 16.67
C ASN A 145 -22.71 7.15 17.21
N ASN A 146 -23.20 8.21 16.55
CA ASN A 146 -24.46 8.87 16.91
C ASN A 146 -25.68 8.09 16.39
N THR A 147 -25.56 7.49 15.21
CA THR A 147 -26.59 6.61 14.60
C THR A 147 -26.35 5.15 14.95
N HIS A 148 -25.08 4.73 15.02
CA HIS A 148 -24.64 3.36 15.32
C HIS A 148 -23.81 3.31 16.63
N PRO A 149 -24.44 3.46 17.81
CA PRO A 149 -23.73 3.49 19.10
C PRO A 149 -22.94 2.20 19.44
N GLU A 150 -23.20 1.08 18.76
CA GLU A 150 -22.35 -0.12 18.75
C GLU A 150 -20.89 0.17 18.34
N TYR A 151 -20.64 1.17 17.50
CA TYR A 151 -19.29 1.54 17.04
C TYR A 151 -18.43 2.16 18.15
N ASN A 152 -19.01 2.53 19.31
CA ASN A 152 -18.24 2.91 20.49
C ASN A 152 -17.25 1.81 20.94
N ALA A 153 -17.54 0.52 20.67
CA ALA A 153 -16.61 -0.57 20.94
C ALA A 153 -15.35 -0.49 20.05
N ILE A 154 -15.50 -0.16 18.76
CA ILE A 154 -14.38 0.03 17.83
C ILE A 154 -13.59 1.27 18.21
N LEU A 155 -14.28 2.39 18.43
CA LEU A 155 -13.66 3.67 18.81
C LEU A 155 -12.88 3.56 20.12
N TYR A 156 -13.35 2.75 21.09
CA TYR A 156 -12.60 2.43 22.30
C TYR A 156 -11.26 1.73 22.00
N GLU A 157 -11.26 0.68 21.19
CA GLU A 157 -10.02 -0.04 20.84
C GLU A 157 -9.08 0.82 19.99
N MET A 158 -9.61 1.72 19.15
CA MET A 158 -8.82 2.70 18.41
C MET A 158 -8.05 3.67 19.32
N THR A 159 -8.50 3.95 20.55
CA THR A 159 -7.72 4.79 21.49
C THR A 159 -6.37 4.20 21.89
N LYS A 160 -6.17 2.90 21.62
CA LYS A 160 -4.92 2.16 21.88
C LYS A 160 -4.00 2.10 20.65
N ILE A 161 -4.46 2.58 19.50
CA ILE A 161 -3.74 2.52 18.22
C ILE A 161 -3.21 3.93 17.89
N PRO A 162 -1.92 4.10 17.55
CA PRO A 162 -1.40 5.40 17.16
C PRO A 162 -2.00 5.86 15.83
N GLU A 163 -2.31 7.16 15.67
CA GLU A 163 -2.92 7.72 14.44
C GLU A 163 -2.08 7.49 13.17
N ARG A 164 -0.75 7.41 13.35
CA ARG A 164 0.22 7.23 12.27
C ARG A 164 1.35 6.31 12.71
N ILE A 165 1.82 5.47 11.79
CA ILE A 165 2.96 4.57 11.98
C ILE A 165 3.96 4.81 10.85
N ALA A 166 5.22 5.07 11.20
CA ALA A 166 6.28 5.47 10.27
C ALA A 166 5.83 6.55 9.25
N GLY A 167 4.91 7.43 9.62
CA GLY A 167 4.41 8.48 8.71
C GLY A 167 3.31 8.06 7.71
N ALA A 168 2.77 6.84 7.80
CA ALA A 168 1.51 6.44 7.14
C ALA A 168 0.33 6.52 8.12
N PRO A 169 -0.90 6.85 7.67
CA PRO A 169 -2.09 6.83 8.53
C PRO A 169 -2.48 5.39 8.88
N THR A 170 -2.97 5.17 10.11
CA THR A 170 -3.49 3.86 10.55
C THR A 170 -4.99 3.70 10.33
N TRP A 171 -5.71 4.75 9.93
CA TRP A 171 -7.11 4.70 9.50
C TRP A 171 -7.40 5.77 8.44
N LYS A 172 -8.50 5.60 7.69
CA LYS A 172 -9.03 6.64 6.81
C LYS A 172 -10.21 7.34 7.44
N VAL A 173 -10.18 8.68 7.39
CA VAL A 173 -11.35 9.54 7.62
C VAL A 173 -11.94 9.94 6.26
N GLY A 174 -13.27 9.95 6.14
CA GLY A 174 -14.00 10.43 4.96
C GLY A 174 -14.17 11.95 4.93
N ASP A 175 -14.68 12.46 3.80
CA ASP A 175 -15.03 13.88 3.66
C ASP A 175 -16.24 14.29 4.54
N ASP A 176 -16.97 13.29 5.06
CA ASP A 176 -18.04 13.44 6.06
C ASP A 176 -17.51 13.58 7.51
N GLY A 177 -16.21 13.35 7.72
CA GLY A 177 -15.55 13.40 9.03
C GLY A 177 -15.59 12.10 9.83
N PHE A 178 -16.16 11.02 9.30
CA PHE A 178 -16.21 9.72 9.97
C PHE A 178 -15.04 8.81 9.58
N ILE A 179 -14.78 7.77 10.38
CA ILE A 179 -13.79 6.74 10.05
C ILE A 179 -14.42 5.72 9.12
N HIS A 180 -13.74 5.40 8.02
CA HIS A 180 -14.23 4.46 7.00
C HIS A 180 -13.54 3.10 7.14
N TRP A 181 -12.21 3.08 7.27
CA TRP A 181 -11.46 1.85 7.53
C TRP A 181 -10.37 2.07 8.55
N ILE A 182 -10.01 1.01 9.28
CA ILE A 182 -9.01 0.99 10.36
C ILE A 182 -7.96 -0.07 10.03
N GLY A 183 -6.69 0.19 10.32
CA GLY A 183 -5.63 -0.81 10.26
C GLY A 183 -5.84 -1.90 11.31
N ALA A 184 -5.77 -3.17 10.89
CA ALA A 184 -5.81 -4.32 11.78
C ALA A 184 -4.40 -4.88 12.07
N ALA A 185 -3.47 -4.68 11.15
CA ALA A 185 -2.06 -5.09 11.22
C ALA A 185 -1.18 -4.08 10.47
N ILE A 186 0.14 -4.18 10.64
CA ILE A 186 1.14 -3.40 9.88
C ILE A 186 1.75 -4.28 8.80
N SER A 187 2.24 -3.67 7.73
CA SER A 187 3.11 -4.32 6.74
C SER A 187 4.18 -3.38 6.22
N SER A 188 5.41 -3.88 6.14
CA SER A 188 6.55 -3.31 5.43
C SER A 188 6.96 -4.19 4.26
N PHE A 189 7.72 -3.64 3.31
CA PHE A 189 7.98 -4.27 2.02
C PHE A 189 9.47 -4.21 1.68
N GLY A 190 10.07 -5.37 1.39
CA GLY A 190 11.52 -5.44 1.27
C GLY A 190 11.98 -6.74 0.64
N PHE A 191 13.07 -7.29 1.16
CA PHE A 191 13.61 -8.56 0.69
C PHE A 191 14.09 -9.42 1.84
N THR A 192 13.89 -10.73 1.66
CA THR A 192 14.49 -11.75 2.50
C THR A 192 15.80 -12.19 1.84
N VAL A 193 16.85 -12.25 2.62
CA VAL A 193 18.18 -12.73 2.27
C VAL A 193 18.39 -14.12 2.88
N ASN A 194 19.11 -15.00 2.19
CA ASN A 194 19.68 -16.23 2.74
C ASN A 194 21.21 -16.09 2.79
N HIS A 195 21.76 -15.96 4.01
CA HIS A 195 23.17 -15.71 4.27
C HIS A 195 24.08 -16.83 3.78
N ASP A 196 23.70 -18.09 3.95
CA ASP A 196 24.50 -19.23 3.47
C ASP A 196 24.63 -19.20 1.96
N LYS A 197 23.55 -18.86 1.24
CA LYS A 197 23.54 -18.76 -0.22
C LYS A 197 24.25 -17.50 -0.74
N LEU A 198 24.12 -16.34 -0.07
CA LEU A 198 24.94 -15.16 -0.35
C LEU A 198 26.44 -15.49 -0.23
N ASN A 199 26.83 -16.15 0.86
CA ASN A 199 28.22 -16.50 1.14
C ASN A 199 28.75 -17.56 0.16
N GLN A 200 27.96 -18.59 -0.16
CA GLN A 200 28.31 -19.62 -1.14
C GLN A 200 28.68 -19.00 -2.50
N TYR A 201 27.94 -17.98 -2.92
CA TYR A 201 28.17 -17.28 -4.19
C TYR A 201 28.96 -15.98 -4.01
N SER A 202 29.51 -15.64 -2.84
CA SER A 202 30.24 -14.39 -2.57
C SER A 202 29.52 -13.15 -3.16
N LEU A 203 28.25 -12.98 -2.82
CA LEU A 203 27.37 -11.92 -3.32
C LEU A 203 27.37 -10.69 -2.39
N PRO A 204 27.19 -9.46 -2.93
CA PRO A 204 27.11 -8.25 -2.11
C PRO A 204 25.76 -8.17 -1.37
N MET A 205 25.80 -8.01 -0.04
CA MET A 205 24.60 -7.82 0.80
C MET A 205 23.78 -6.61 0.32
N PRO A 206 22.49 -6.77 -0.01
CA PRO A 206 21.63 -5.67 -0.47
C PRO A 206 21.09 -4.85 0.70
N ARG A 207 20.92 -3.53 0.50
CA ARG A 207 20.35 -2.56 1.46
C ARG A 207 19.24 -1.69 0.86
N LYS A 208 19.19 -1.61 -0.47
CA LYS A 208 18.26 -0.82 -1.29
C LYS A 208 17.77 -1.63 -2.49
N TRP A 209 16.68 -1.22 -3.15
CA TRP A 209 16.15 -1.96 -4.30
C TRP A 209 17.15 -2.04 -5.46
N ILE A 210 17.88 -0.93 -5.71
CA ILE A 210 18.96 -0.84 -6.69
C ILE A 210 20.11 -1.83 -6.45
N ASP A 211 20.33 -2.33 -5.22
CA ASP A 211 21.38 -3.33 -5.01
C ASP A 211 21.08 -4.65 -5.72
N LEU A 212 19.79 -4.96 -5.96
CA LEU A 212 19.35 -6.16 -6.69
C LEU A 212 19.51 -6.04 -8.21
N THR A 213 19.90 -4.87 -8.73
CA THR A 213 20.21 -4.64 -10.16
C THR A 213 21.66 -4.91 -10.51
N LYS A 214 22.51 -5.22 -9.51
CA LYS A 214 23.95 -5.35 -9.68
C LYS A 214 24.34 -6.57 -10.53
N PRO A 215 25.36 -6.45 -11.42
CA PRO A 215 25.81 -7.55 -12.26
C PRO A 215 26.38 -8.73 -11.45
N GLU A 216 26.85 -8.52 -10.22
CA GLU A 216 27.34 -9.59 -9.35
C GLU A 216 26.29 -10.68 -9.07
N TYR A 217 24.98 -10.36 -9.16
CA TYR A 217 23.89 -11.34 -9.06
C TYR A 217 23.69 -12.16 -10.36
N ALA A 218 24.15 -11.65 -11.51
CA ALA A 218 24.06 -12.30 -12.80
C ALA A 218 25.15 -13.36 -13.05
N LYS A 219 26.22 -13.38 -12.25
CA LYS A 219 27.45 -14.17 -12.52
C LYS A 219 27.31 -15.70 -12.52
N ALA A 220 26.13 -16.22 -12.21
CA ALA A 220 25.79 -17.64 -12.28
C ALA A 220 24.64 -17.92 -13.27
N LEU A 221 24.19 -16.91 -14.01
CA LEU A 221 23.20 -17.07 -15.08
C LEU A 221 23.85 -17.73 -16.32
N PRO A 222 23.05 -18.47 -17.13
CA PRO A 222 21.67 -18.86 -16.88
C PRO A 222 21.54 -20.07 -15.91
N ASP A 223 22.65 -20.73 -15.55
CA ASP A 223 22.71 -21.99 -14.80
C ASP A 223 22.05 -21.94 -13.40
N THR A 224 22.08 -20.79 -12.73
CA THR A 224 21.47 -20.58 -11.41
C THR A 224 21.08 -19.12 -11.22
N GLN A 225 19.77 -18.84 -11.21
CA GLN A 225 19.23 -17.56 -10.75
C GLN A 225 19.46 -17.42 -9.24
N LEU A 226 20.07 -16.31 -8.82
CA LEU A 226 20.40 -16.06 -7.41
C LEU A 226 19.43 -15.09 -6.72
N THR A 227 18.56 -14.40 -7.47
CA THR A 227 17.46 -13.61 -6.91
C THR A 227 16.09 -14.12 -7.37
N GLY A 228 15.02 -13.69 -6.69
CA GLY A 228 13.65 -14.12 -7.01
C GLY A 228 12.61 -13.03 -6.80
N ILE A 229 11.70 -12.93 -7.76
CA ILE A 229 10.55 -12.01 -7.76
C ILE A 229 9.30 -12.76 -8.26
N ALA A 230 8.10 -12.20 -8.10
CA ALA A 230 6.85 -12.81 -8.55
C ALA A 230 6.14 -12.00 -9.64
N ASP A 231 5.45 -12.70 -10.53
CA ASP A 231 4.55 -12.11 -11.53
C ASP A 231 3.50 -11.21 -10.83
N PRO A 232 3.43 -9.91 -11.14
CA PRO A 232 2.53 -9.00 -10.44
C PRO A 232 1.05 -9.32 -10.73
N THR A 233 0.74 -9.93 -11.87
CA THR A 233 -0.64 -10.40 -12.17
C THR A 233 -1.07 -11.58 -11.28
N LYS A 234 -0.12 -12.21 -10.56
CA LYS A 234 -0.36 -13.33 -9.64
C LYS A 234 0.00 -12.98 -8.18
N SER A 235 0.52 -11.78 -7.92
CA SER A 235 1.00 -11.38 -6.60
C SER A 235 0.78 -9.90 -6.26
N THR A 236 -0.12 -9.65 -5.31
CA THR A 236 -0.41 -8.29 -4.80
C THR A 236 0.75 -7.71 -3.98
N SER A 237 1.51 -8.49 -3.21
CA SER A 237 2.65 -7.93 -2.47
C SER A 237 3.85 -7.61 -3.37
N ASN A 238 4.07 -8.37 -4.46
CA ASN A 238 5.07 -7.99 -5.47
C ASN A 238 4.60 -6.78 -6.29
N THR A 239 3.32 -6.72 -6.70
CA THR A 239 2.72 -5.50 -7.28
C THR A 239 3.02 -4.27 -6.42
N ARG A 240 2.74 -4.32 -5.11
CA ARG A 240 3.04 -3.20 -4.20
C ARG A 240 4.54 -2.89 -4.11
N MET A 241 5.43 -3.88 -4.12
CA MET A 241 6.89 -3.62 -4.18
C MET A 241 7.29 -2.91 -5.48
N TYR A 242 6.70 -3.24 -6.62
CA TYR A 242 6.96 -2.54 -7.89
C TYR A 242 6.41 -1.12 -7.91
N GLU A 243 5.22 -0.88 -7.33
CA GLU A 243 4.68 0.48 -7.12
C GLU A 243 5.60 1.33 -6.23
N ILE A 244 6.14 0.74 -5.16
CA ILE A 244 7.08 1.39 -4.25
C ILE A 244 8.37 1.77 -4.99
N ILE A 245 8.93 0.88 -5.80
CA ILE A 245 10.12 1.15 -6.62
C ILE A 245 9.86 2.29 -7.62
N LEU A 246 8.72 2.26 -8.34
CA LEU A 246 8.35 3.30 -9.30
C LEU A 246 8.12 4.68 -8.64
N GLN A 247 7.71 4.73 -7.37
CA GLN A 247 7.55 5.98 -6.64
C GLN A 247 8.84 6.44 -5.92
N ALA A 248 9.70 5.51 -5.47
CA ALA A 248 10.98 5.82 -4.83
C ALA A 248 12.02 6.37 -5.82
N TYR A 249 12.06 5.82 -7.04
CA TYR A 249 13.02 6.20 -8.08
C TYR A 249 12.42 7.13 -9.15
N GLY A 250 11.10 7.31 -9.17
CA GLY A 250 10.39 7.94 -10.29
C GLY A 250 10.18 6.95 -11.45
N TRP A 251 9.35 7.33 -12.43
CA TRP A 251 8.86 6.38 -13.43
C TRP A 251 9.96 5.76 -14.30
N GLU A 252 10.84 6.58 -14.88
CA GLU A 252 11.87 6.11 -15.82
C GLU A 252 12.96 5.29 -15.12
N ASP A 253 13.58 5.85 -14.08
CA ASP A 253 14.61 5.15 -13.29
C ASP A 253 14.03 3.95 -12.53
N GLY A 254 12.77 4.01 -12.11
CA GLY A 254 12.05 2.89 -11.50
C GLY A 254 11.85 1.73 -12.48
N TRP A 255 11.42 1.98 -13.73
CA TRP A 255 11.37 0.93 -14.75
C TRP A 255 12.76 0.37 -15.10
N ARG A 256 13.82 1.19 -15.01
CA ARG A 256 15.21 0.71 -15.12
C ARG A 256 15.59 -0.24 -13.98
N VAL A 257 15.24 0.10 -12.72
CA VAL A 257 15.42 -0.80 -11.56
C VAL A 257 14.64 -2.09 -11.75
N LEU A 258 13.36 -2.02 -12.12
CA LEU A 258 12.52 -3.21 -12.33
C LEU A 258 13.05 -4.13 -13.44
N THR A 259 13.51 -3.55 -14.55
CA THR A 259 14.06 -4.33 -15.68
C THR A 259 15.30 -5.11 -15.27
N LEU A 260 16.28 -4.46 -14.63
CA LEU A 260 17.51 -5.12 -14.19
C LEU A 260 17.29 -6.10 -13.03
N MET A 261 16.35 -5.78 -12.12
CA MET A 261 15.94 -6.70 -11.06
C MET A 261 15.31 -7.97 -11.63
N ALA A 262 14.43 -7.85 -12.62
CA ALA A 262 13.83 -8.99 -13.32
C ALA A 262 14.88 -9.79 -14.12
N ALA A 263 15.82 -9.12 -14.77
CA ALA A 263 16.90 -9.77 -15.52
C ALA A 263 17.81 -10.65 -14.63
N ASN A 264 18.10 -10.20 -13.40
CA ASN A 264 18.81 -11.01 -12.39
C ASN A 264 17.97 -12.16 -11.79
N ALA A 265 16.65 -12.01 -11.79
CA ALA A 265 15.76 -12.85 -10.98
C ALA A 265 15.20 -14.06 -11.72
N LYS A 266 14.81 -15.06 -10.93
CA LYS A 266 13.80 -16.05 -11.33
C LYS A 266 12.41 -15.49 -11.07
N ILE A 267 11.51 -15.63 -12.04
CA ILE A 267 10.10 -15.26 -11.88
C ILE A 267 9.33 -16.43 -11.24
N TYR A 268 8.55 -16.13 -10.21
CA TYR A 268 7.67 -17.06 -9.50
C TYR A 268 6.19 -16.71 -9.71
N ASP A 269 5.34 -17.72 -9.62
CA ASP A 269 3.88 -17.58 -9.75
C ASP A 269 3.17 -17.08 -8.48
N SER A 270 3.92 -16.82 -7.39
CA SER A 270 3.38 -16.30 -6.12
C SER A 270 4.49 -15.76 -5.21
N SER A 271 4.16 -14.82 -4.31
CA SER A 271 5.10 -14.36 -3.27
C SER A 271 5.47 -15.46 -2.26
N SER A 272 4.58 -16.42 -2.01
CA SER A 272 4.90 -17.58 -1.17
C SER A 272 5.93 -18.50 -1.85
N GLY A 273 5.88 -18.63 -3.19
CA GLY A 273 6.93 -19.30 -3.96
C GLY A 273 8.31 -18.63 -3.81
N VAL A 274 8.36 -17.30 -3.81
CA VAL A 274 9.59 -16.52 -3.55
C VAL A 274 10.11 -16.77 -2.13
N ARG A 275 9.23 -16.64 -1.11
CA ARG A 275 9.54 -16.93 0.30
C ARG A 275 10.12 -18.34 0.46
N ASP A 276 9.44 -19.34 -0.09
CA ASP A 276 9.83 -20.74 0.11
C ASP A 276 11.17 -21.05 -0.56
N ALA A 277 11.46 -20.41 -1.71
CA ALA A 277 12.74 -20.57 -2.41
C ALA A 277 13.92 -19.97 -1.62
N VAL A 278 13.79 -18.76 -1.08
CA VAL A 278 14.86 -18.17 -0.25
C VAL A 278 15.01 -18.89 1.10
N THR A 279 13.90 -19.34 1.69
CA THR A 279 13.91 -20.14 2.94
C THR A 279 14.66 -21.47 2.75
N ARG A 280 14.49 -22.15 1.61
CA ARG A 280 15.24 -23.36 1.26
C ARG A 280 16.69 -23.13 0.84
N GLY A 281 17.08 -21.89 0.53
CA GLY A 281 18.39 -21.58 -0.07
C GLY A 281 18.49 -21.93 -1.57
N ASP A 282 17.35 -22.05 -2.26
CA ASP A 282 17.32 -22.20 -3.72
C ASP A 282 17.90 -20.92 -4.37
N ILE A 283 17.49 -19.75 -3.86
CA ILE A 283 17.94 -18.40 -4.22
C ILE A 283 18.59 -17.70 -3.02
N ALA A 284 19.45 -16.71 -3.27
CA ALA A 284 20.12 -15.92 -2.24
C ALA A 284 19.26 -14.77 -1.71
N VAL A 285 18.44 -14.16 -2.56
CA VAL A 285 17.59 -13.02 -2.18
C VAL A 285 16.22 -13.13 -2.86
N GLY A 286 15.13 -12.95 -2.11
CA GLY A 286 13.77 -12.89 -2.67
C GLY A 286 13.05 -11.65 -2.19
N ILE A 287 12.37 -10.91 -3.07
CA ILE A 287 11.56 -9.76 -2.64
C ILE A 287 10.28 -10.25 -1.96
N THR A 288 10.02 -9.75 -0.75
CA THR A 288 9.01 -10.30 0.17
C THR A 288 8.35 -9.20 0.99
N ILE A 289 7.08 -9.40 1.33
CA ILE A 289 6.43 -8.71 2.43
C ILE A 289 6.96 -9.24 3.77
N ASP A 290 6.97 -8.38 4.79
CA ASP A 290 7.65 -8.62 6.06
C ASP A 290 7.30 -9.93 6.78
N PHE A 291 6.02 -10.28 6.92
CA PHE A 291 5.62 -11.50 7.62
C PHE A 291 6.07 -12.80 6.92
N TYR A 292 6.30 -12.76 5.60
CA TYR A 292 6.98 -13.86 4.91
C TYR A 292 8.47 -13.91 5.24
N GLY A 293 9.13 -12.75 5.36
CA GLY A 293 10.51 -12.67 5.80
C GLY A 293 10.70 -13.13 7.25
N TYR A 294 9.84 -12.71 8.17
CA TYR A 294 9.86 -13.20 9.56
C TYR A 294 9.54 -14.70 9.65
N THR A 295 8.65 -15.21 8.79
CA THR A 295 8.43 -16.66 8.66
C THR A 295 9.66 -17.39 8.14
N ALA A 296 10.37 -16.83 7.15
CA ALA A 296 11.62 -17.39 6.65
C ALA A 296 12.72 -17.40 7.72
N MET A 297 12.88 -16.31 8.47
CA MET A 297 13.80 -16.21 9.63
C MET A 297 13.47 -17.25 10.72
N HIS A 298 12.19 -17.51 10.96
CA HIS A 298 11.74 -18.51 11.94
C HIS A 298 12.02 -19.95 11.46
N GLN A 299 11.81 -20.23 10.17
CA GLN A 299 12.00 -21.56 9.58
C GLN A 299 13.47 -21.88 9.26
N ASN A 300 14.27 -20.88 8.92
CA ASN A 300 15.69 -21.00 8.63
C ASN A 300 16.49 -19.84 9.26
N PRO A 301 17.33 -20.08 10.29
CA PRO A 301 18.17 -19.06 10.90
C PRO A 301 19.22 -18.41 9.99
N ALA A 302 19.47 -18.97 8.80
CA ALA A 302 20.28 -18.32 7.77
C ALA A 302 19.52 -17.22 7.02
N CYS A 303 18.21 -17.08 7.23
CA CYS A 303 17.41 -16.02 6.62
C CYS A 303 17.39 -14.74 7.45
N GLU A 304 17.34 -13.59 6.76
CA GLU A 304 17.16 -12.25 7.35
C GLU A 304 16.18 -11.45 6.48
N TYR A 305 15.21 -10.78 7.08
CA TYR A 305 14.34 -9.82 6.39
C TYR A 305 14.87 -8.39 6.53
N ILE A 306 14.95 -7.67 5.42
CA ILE A 306 15.55 -6.34 5.32
C ILE A 306 14.54 -5.37 4.72
N ILE A 307 14.36 -4.23 5.39
CA ILE A 307 13.57 -3.09 4.90
C ILE A 307 14.51 -2.15 4.11
N PRO A 308 14.25 -1.87 2.82
CA PRO A 308 15.06 -0.99 1.97
C PRO A 308 15.22 0.43 2.53
N GLU A 309 16.45 0.89 2.62
CA GLU A 309 16.81 2.13 3.32
C GLU A 309 16.26 3.40 2.66
N ASN A 310 15.25 4.00 3.29
CA ASN A 310 14.50 5.18 2.80
C ASN A 310 13.72 4.92 1.49
N GLU A 311 13.51 3.64 1.15
CA GLU A 311 12.91 3.20 -0.13
C GLU A 311 11.76 2.19 0.05
N SER A 312 11.40 1.87 1.29
CA SER A 312 10.21 1.10 1.64
C SER A 312 9.03 2.02 1.94
N ILE A 313 7.83 1.42 2.05
CA ILE A 313 6.73 1.96 2.86
C ILE A 313 6.52 1.09 4.09
N VAL A 314 5.76 1.63 5.05
CA VAL A 314 5.14 0.88 6.14
C VAL A 314 3.69 1.35 6.15
N ASN A 315 2.73 0.46 6.00
CA ASN A 315 1.31 0.82 5.98
C ASN A 315 0.44 -0.13 6.80
N ALA A 316 -0.79 0.32 7.04
CA ALA A 316 -1.82 -0.47 7.70
C ALA A 316 -2.50 -1.42 6.70
N ASP A 317 -2.78 -2.65 7.12
CA ASP A 317 -3.67 -3.56 6.41
C ASP A 317 -5.10 -3.44 6.98
N PRO A 318 -6.06 -2.93 6.20
CA PRO A 318 -7.33 -2.45 6.73
C PRO A 318 -8.39 -3.52 7.07
N ILE A 319 -9.30 -3.12 7.95
CA ILE A 319 -10.59 -3.75 8.27
C ILE A 319 -11.68 -2.66 8.25
N ALA A 320 -12.89 -3.00 7.80
CA ALA A 320 -14.04 -2.11 7.74
C ALA A 320 -15.35 -2.89 7.84
N ILE A 321 -16.39 -2.24 8.38
CA ILE A 321 -17.78 -2.74 8.27
C ILE A 321 -18.32 -2.34 6.90
N LEU A 322 -19.04 -3.26 6.27
CA LEU A 322 -19.71 -3.01 5.00
C LEU A 322 -21.17 -2.61 5.22
N LYS A 323 -21.70 -1.82 4.29
CA LYS A 323 -23.10 -1.39 4.30
C LYS A 323 -24.08 -2.56 4.31
N ASP A 324 -25.27 -2.28 4.83
CA ASP A 324 -26.40 -3.21 4.90
C ASP A 324 -26.15 -4.50 5.71
N THR A 325 -25.07 -4.57 6.53
CA THR A 325 -24.83 -5.72 7.42
C THR A 325 -26.09 -6.05 8.24
N ARG A 326 -26.42 -7.35 8.31
CA ARG A 326 -27.61 -7.83 9.02
C ARG A 326 -27.38 -7.97 10.52
N TYR A 327 -26.13 -7.79 10.97
CA TYR A 327 -25.70 -8.02 12.34
C TYR A 327 -24.74 -6.91 12.81
N PRO A 328 -25.15 -5.62 12.81
CA PRO A 328 -24.24 -4.50 13.02
C PRO A 328 -23.52 -4.54 14.37
N ILE A 329 -24.18 -4.98 15.45
CA ILE A 329 -23.53 -5.16 16.76
C ILE A 329 -22.45 -6.25 16.71
N HIS A 330 -22.70 -7.33 15.97
CA HIS A 330 -21.82 -8.48 15.88
C HIS A 330 -20.61 -8.20 14.97
N ALA A 331 -20.83 -7.46 13.87
CA ALA A 331 -19.77 -6.92 13.03
C ALA A 331 -18.89 -5.95 13.83
N ALA A 332 -19.48 -5.03 14.59
CA ALA A 332 -18.75 -4.11 15.48
C ALA A 332 -17.95 -4.85 16.56
N ALA A 333 -18.53 -5.88 17.19
CA ALA A 333 -17.86 -6.74 18.15
C ALA A 333 -16.68 -7.50 17.54
N PHE A 334 -16.82 -8.01 16.31
CA PHE A 334 -15.71 -8.68 15.61
C PHE A 334 -14.58 -7.70 15.29
N VAL A 335 -14.89 -6.52 14.75
CA VAL A 335 -13.87 -5.50 14.43
C VAL A 335 -13.16 -5.02 15.70
N ALA A 336 -13.90 -4.70 16.77
CA ALA A 336 -13.30 -4.34 18.06
C ALA A 336 -12.41 -5.47 18.63
N TRP A 337 -12.87 -6.73 18.55
CA TRP A 337 -12.05 -7.88 18.96
C TRP A 337 -10.78 -8.01 18.11
N VAL A 338 -10.82 -7.76 16.79
CA VAL A 338 -9.63 -7.80 15.93
C VAL A 338 -8.58 -6.74 16.35
N LEU A 339 -9.02 -5.55 16.76
CA LEU A 339 -8.14 -4.45 17.19
C LEU A 339 -7.58 -4.61 18.62
N SER A 340 -8.24 -5.41 19.45
CA SER A 340 -7.90 -5.59 20.86
C SER A 340 -6.62 -6.42 21.09
N GLU A 341 -5.78 -5.99 22.03
CA GLU A 341 -4.58 -6.68 22.50
C GLU A 341 -4.88 -8.03 23.17
N TYR A 342 -6.11 -8.23 23.67
CA TYR A 342 -6.59 -9.51 24.21
C TYR A 342 -7.32 -10.37 23.18
N GLY A 343 -7.47 -9.89 21.95
CA GLY A 343 -8.19 -10.54 20.86
C GLY A 343 -7.32 -10.80 19.63
N GLY A 344 -7.76 -10.32 18.48
CA GLY A 344 -7.15 -10.63 17.18
C GLY A 344 -5.71 -10.18 17.02
N GLN A 345 -5.23 -9.22 17.82
CA GLN A 345 -3.82 -8.85 17.80
C GLN A 345 -2.88 -10.00 18.19
N GLN A 346 -3.36 -10.95 19.00
CA GLN A 346 -2.60 -12.15 19.36
C GLN A 346 -2.51 -13.15 18.19
N VAL A 347 -3.42 -13.10 17.21
CA VAL A 347 -3.39 -13.95 16.01
C VAL A 347 -2.19 -13.59 15.13
N TRP A 348 -1.84 -12.30 15.04
CA TRP A 348 -0.65 -11.84 14.31
C TRP A 348 0.66 -12.42 14.87
N LEU A 349 0.68 -12.70 16.17
CA LEU A 349 1.81 -13.25 16.90
C LEU A 349 1.94 -14.79 16.83
N ASP A 350 1.06 -15.48 16.09
CA ASP A 350 1.20 -16.92 15.85
C ASP A 350 2.46 -17.21 15.01
N THR A 351 3.15 -18.33 15.28
CA THR A 351 4.38 -18.73 14.58
C THR A 351 4.17 -19.16 13.14
N ASP A 352 2.93 -19.45 12.73
CA ASP A 352 2.56 -19.73 11.33
C ASP A 352 2.09 -18.47 10.59
N ILE A 353 2.05 -17.30 11.25
CA ILE A 353 1.56 -16.03 10.71
C ILE A 353 2.65 -14.93 10.74
N ASN A 354 3.33 -14.76 11.88
CA ASN A 354 4.47 -13.85 12.08
C ASN A 354 4.24 -12.41 11.58
N ARG A 355 3.06 -11.83 11.81
CA ARG A 355 2.70 -10.51 11.30
C ARG A 355 2.84 -9.43 12.38
N LEU A 356 3.15 -8.20 11.96
CA LEU A 356 3.26 -7.06 12.85
C LEU A 356 1.87 -6.59 13.33
N PRO A 357 1.59 -6.55 14.64
CA PRO A 357 0.34 -6.02 15.19
C PRO A 357 0.25 -4.50 15.03
N ILE A 358 -0.97 -3.96 14.92
CA ILE A 358 -1.22 -2.51 14.85
C ILE A 358 -1.30 -1.86 16.25
N ASN A 359 -1.74 -2.64 17.24
CA ASN A 359 -1.87 -2.25 18.65
C ASN A 359 -0.71 -2.91 19.42
N ASP A 360 0.30 -2.13 19.78
CA ASP A 360 1.53 -2.62 20.40
C ASP A 360 1.37 -3.06 21.86
N LEU A 361 0.23 -2.75 22.50
CA LEU A 361 -0.10 -3.26 23.83
C LEU A 361 -0.20 -4.79 23.87
N VAL A 362 -0.38 -5.45 22.72
CA VAL A 362 -0.29 -6.91 22.62
C VAL A 362 1.04 -7.45 23.14
N PHE A 363 2.15 -6.72 22.97
CA PHE A 363 3.47 -7.09 23.47
C PHE A 363 3.60 -7.07 25.00
N ASN A 364 2.58 -6.57 25.72
CA ASN A 364 2.50 -6.63 27.18
C ASN A 364 1.75 -7.88 27.68
N THR A 365 1.01 -8.58 26.82
CA THR A 365 0.32 -9.83 27.15
C THR A 365 1.29 -11.00 27.29
N ASP A 366 0.88 -12.09 27.94
CA ASP A 366 1.72 -13.29 28.13
C ASP A 366 2.22 -13.89 26.79
N ILE A 367 1.40 -13.84 25.73
CA ILE A 367 1.80 -14.27 24.37
C ILE A 367 2.77 -13.26 23.75
N GLY A 368 2.48 -11.97 23.86
CA GLY A 368 3.35 -10.90 23.36
C GLY A 368 4.73 -10.87 23.99
N GLN A 369 4.84 -11.17 25.29
CA GLN A 369 6.11 -11.27 26.00
C GLN A 369 6.98 -12.45 25.48
N GLN A 370 6.38 -13.47 24.87
CA GLN A 370 7.11 -14.60 24.26
C GLN A 370 7.62 -14.29 22.84
N ARG A 371 7.07 -13.29 22.15
CA ARG A 371 7.45 -12.90 20.77
C ARG A 371 8.34 -11.65 20.72
N GLN A 372 9.49 -11.70 21.39
CA GLN A 372 10.48 -10.61 21.36
C GLN A 372 11.07 -10.37 19.96
N ASP A 373 11.10 -11.40 19.12
CA ASP A 373 11.46 -11.34 17.70
C ASP A 373 10.52 -10.42 16.92
N ILE A 374 9.20 -10.61 17.06
CA ILE A 374 8.18 -9.76 16.41
C ILE A 374 8.14 -8.36 17.05
N LYS A 375 8.44 -8.24 18.35
CA LYS A 375 8.57 -6.93 19.01
C LYS A 375 9.73 -6.11 18.46
N GLN A 376 10.89 -6.73 18.24
CA GLN A 376 12.04 -6.09 17.63
C GLN A 376 11.75 -5.72 16.16
N ALA A 377 11.12 -6.62 15.42
CA ALA A 377 10.68 -6.37 14.04
C ALA A 377 9.71 -5.18 13.94
N TYR A 378 8.70 -5.11 14.83
CA TYR A 378 7.80 -3.97 14.96
C TYR A 378 8.56 -2.66 15.22
N GLN A 379 9.52 -2.68 16.15
CA GLN A 379 10.34 -1.49 16.46
C GLN A 379 11.21 -1.05 15.28
N ILE A 380 11.73 -1.98 14.47
CA ILE A 380 12.48 -1.66 13.25
C ILE A 380 11.54 -1.02 12.22
N ALA A 381 10.39 -1.63 11.94
CA ALA A 381 9.42 -1.11 10.97
C ALA A 381 8.89 0.27 11.37
N THR A 382 8.43 0.46 12.61
CA THR A 382 7.81 1.72 13.05
C THR A 382 8.79 2.90 13.15
N ASN A 383 10.09 2.64 13.28
CA ASN A 383 11.16 3.65 13.27
C ASN A 383 11.88 3.80 11.92
N SER A 384 11.50 3.03 10.89
CA SER A 384 12.14 3.10 9.58
C SER A 384 11.76 4.38 8.84
N SER A 385 12.75 5.02 8.20
CA SER A 385 12.48 6.05 7.19
C SER A 385 11.81 5.42 5.97
N VAL A 386 10.68 5.97 5.55
CA VAL A 386 9.89 5.50 4.41
C VAL A 386 9.70 6.59 3.36
N ILE A 387 9.35 6.20 2.13
CA ILE A 387 8.90 7.15 1.11
C ILE A 387 7.49 7.67 1.42
N LEU A 388 7.18 8.88 0.96
CA LEU A 388 5.80 9.34 0.90
C LEU A 388 5.11 8.65 -0.28
N PHE A 389 4.27 7.66 0.02
CA PHE A 389 3.57 6.87 -0.99
C PHE A 389 2.22 7.51 -1.39
N ASN A 390 1.99 7.59 -2.70
CA ASN A 390 0.76 8.08 -3.30
C ASN A 390 -0.13 6.91 -3.72
N GLU A 391 -1.06 6.54 -2.83
CA GLU A 391 -2.05 5.48 -3.05
C GLU A 391 -2.94 5.76 -4.29
N THR A 392 -3.25 7.04 -4.58
CA THR A 392 -4.03 7.43 -5.77
C THR A 392 -3.25 7.16 -7.05
N LEU A 393 -1.96 7.46 -7.08
CA LEU A 393 -1.10 7.22 -8.25
C LEU A 393 -0.91 5.73 -8.55
N ALA A 394 -0.76 4.91 -7.49
CA ALA A 394 -0.78 3.45 -7.60
C ALA A 394 -2.10 2.97 -8.23
N SER A 395 -3.24 3.37 -7.65
CA SER A 395 -4.58 3.02 -8.15
C SER A 395 -4.79 3.41 -9.63
N LEU A 396 -4.27 4.57 -10.04
CA LEU A 396 -4.38 5.08 -11.41
C LEU A 396 -3.50 4.35 -12.43
N THR A 397 -2.52 3.56 -11.98
CA THR A 397 -1.53 2.90 -12.86
C THR A 397 -1.46 1.37 -12.70
N GLU A 398 -2.09 0.78 -11.68
CA GLU A 398 -1.92 -0.64 -11.27
C GLU A 398 -1.98 -1.65 -12.44
N LYS A 399 -3.07 -1.67 -13.23
CA LYS A 399 -3.24 -2.64 -14.33
C LYS A 399 -2.26 -2.38 -15.47
N ALA A 400 -2.00 -1.11 -15.77
CA ALA A 400 -1.02 -0.73 -16.79
C ALA A 400 0.38 -1.19 -16.40
N MET A 401 0.78 -0.97 -15.15
CA MET A 401 2.05 -1.46 -14.60
C MET A 401 2.10 -2.99 -14.60
N GLN A 402 1.09 -3.66 -14.06
CA GLN A 402 1.01 -5.13 -14.01
C GLN A 402 1.16 -5.77 -15.39
N PHE A 403 0.43 -5.26 -16.40
CA PHE A 403 0.42 -5.85 -17.74
C PHE A 403 1.63 -5.46 -18.58
N TYR A 404 2.17 -4.25 -18.45
CA TYR A 404 3.45 -3.90 -19.08
C TYR A 404 4.61 -4.69 -18.47
N PHE A 405 4.66 -4.85 -17.14
CA PHE A 405 5.60 -5.74 -16.47
C PHE A 405 5.46 -7.18 -16.98
N LYS A 406 4.22 -7.69 -17.06
CA LYS A 406 3.93 -9.04 -17.54
C LYS A 406 4.46 -9.28 -18.96
N ALA A 407 4.16 -8.38 -19.88
CA ALA A 407 4.61 -8.48 -21.27
C ALA A 407 6.13 -8.38 -21.40
N THR A 408 6.72 -7.35 -20.78
CA THR A 408 8.12 -6.98 -21.03
C THR A 408 9.14 -7.70 -20.15
N LEU A 409 8.78 -8.06 -18.90
CA LEU A 409 9.72 -8.61 -17.91
C LEU A 409 9.39 -10.04 -17.47
N VAL A 410 8.25 -10.61 -17.88
CA VAL A 410 7.88 -12.01 -17.58
C VAL A 410 7.72 -12.85 -18.84
N ASN A 411 7.00 -12.38 -19.86
CA ASN A 411 6.82 -13.15 -21.10
C ASN A 411 8.07 -13.11 -22.00
N ALA A 412 8.73 -11.94 -22.07
CA ALA A 412 10.03 -11.75 -22.71
C ALA A 412 11.23 -11.99 -21.76
N HIS A 413 11.01 -12.69 -20.62
CA HIS A 413 12.04 -12.89 -19.59
C HIS A 413 13.23 -13.71 -20.05
N ASP A 414 13.02 -14.78 -20.82
CA ASP A 414 14.10 -15.62 -21.35
C ASP A 414 15.08 -14.80 -22.22
N ASP A 415 14.54 -13.93 -23.09
CA ASP A 415 15.34 -13.03 -23.94
C ASP A 415 16.07 -11.98 -23.09
N LEU A 416 15.38 -11.34 -22.13
CA LEU A 416 15.98 -10.37 -21.21
C LEU A 416 17.14 -10.97 -20.39
N GLN A 417 16.91 -12.14 -19.78
CA GLN A 417 17.86 -12.78 -18.88
C GLN A 417 19.08 -13.32 -19.63
N ALA A 418 18.90 -13.86 -20.85
CA ALA A 418 20.02 -14.29 -21.69
C ALA A 418 20.94 -13.11 -22.02
N VAL A 419 20.38 -12.02 -22.58
CA VAL A 419 21.16 -10.85 -23.01
C VAL A 419 21.82 -10.15 -21.82
N TRP A 420 21.12 -10.01 -20.69
CA TRP A 420 21.70 -9.48 -19.46
C TRP A 420 22.82 -10.35 -18.89
N GLY A 421 22.67 -11.68 -18.94
CA GLY A 421 23.66 -12.62 -18.45
C GLY A 421 25.00 -12.49 -19.16
N GLU A 422 24.99 -12.34 -20.50
CA GLU A 422 26.19 -12.14 -21.31
C GLU A 422 26.85 -10.76 -21.03
N ILE A 423 26.06 -9.67 -21.06
CA ILE A 423 26.55 -8.30 -20.80
C ILE A 423 27.19 -8.19 -19.40
N ALA A 424 26.54 -8.74 -18.39
CA ALA A 424 27.02 -8.70 -17.02
C ALA A 424 28.28 -9.55 -16.83
N GLN A 425 28.37 -10.72 -17.46
CA GLN A 425 29.57 -11.57 -17.39
C GLN A 425 30.77 -10.94 -18.11
N ALA A 426 30.59 -10.41 -19.32
CA ALA A 426 31.63 -9.69 -20.05
C ALA A 426 32.18 -8.50 -19.25
N TYR A 427 31.29 -7.74 -18.57
CA TYR A 427 31.72 -6.65 -17.69
C TYR A 427 32.50 -7.16 -16.46
N LEU A 428 32.01 -8.20 -15.77
CA LEU A 428 32.68 -8.79 -14.60
C LEU A 428 34.04 -9.43 -14.95
N ASN A 429 34.19 -9.94 -16.17
CA ASN A 429 35.45 -10.50 -16.68
C ASN A 429 36.43 -9.41 -17.18
N GLY A 430 35.96 -8.16 -17.34
CA GLY A 430 36.76 -7.05 -17.90
C GLY A 430 36.92 -7.11 -19.42
N GLU A 431 36.02 -7.79 -20.12
CA GLU A 431 35.96 -7.89 -21.58
C GLU A 431 35.36 -6.63 -22.20
N ILE A 432 34.42 -5.98 -21.50
CA ILE A 432 33.90 -4.63 -21.80
C ILE A 432 34.18 -3.66 -20.65
N SER A 433 34.39 -2.39 -20.99
CA SER A 433 34.59 -1.30 -20.03
C SER A 433 33.30 -0.88 -19.32
N GLU A 434 33.43 -0.14 -18.22
CA GLU A 434 32.29 0.47 -17.51
C GLU A 434 31.46 1.39 -18.43
N ALA A 435 32.08 2.07 -19.39
CA ALA A 435 31.38 2.90 -20.37
C ALA A 435 30.52 2.06 -21.33
N GLU A 436 31.05 0.92 -21.79
CA GLU A 436 30.34 -0.03 -22.66
C GLU A 436 29.20 -0.73 -21.92
N PHE A 437 29.44 -1.15 -20.68
CA PHE A 437 28.40 -1.68 -19.80
C PHE A 437 27.28 -0.66 -19.53
N ASN A 438 27.62 0.57 -19.14
CA ASN A 438 26.63 1.62 -18.85
C ASN A 438 25.80 2.01 -20.10
N TYR A 439 26.40 1.97 -21.29
CA TYR A 439 25.71 2.18 -22.57
C TYR A 439 24.69 1.07 -22.84
N LEU A 440 25.14 -0.19 -22.83
CA LEU A 440 24.28 -1.36 -23.07
C LEU A 440 23.14 -1.46 -22.05
N VAL A 441 23.42 -1.16 -20.77
CA VAL A 441 22.39 -1.11 -19.71
C VAL A 441 21.30 -0.08 -20.02
N ARG A 442 21.64 1.11 -20.55
CA ARG A 442 20.60 2.08 -20.97
C ARG A 442 19.76 1.50 -22.08
N LYS A 443 20.38 1.01 -23.17
CA LYS A 443 19.65 0.42 -24.29
C LYS A 443 18.74 -0.73 -23.87
N LEU A 444 19.19 -1.59 -22.95
CA LEU A 444 18.42 -2.70 -22.40
C LEU A 444 17.19 -2.21 -21.61
N THR A 445 17.30 -1.09 -20.91
CA THR A 445 16.29 -0.61 -19.93
C THR A 445 15.41 0.53 -20.42
N ASP A 446 15.82 1.25 -21.45
CA ASP A 446 15.11 2.40 -21.98
C ASP A 446 13.74 2.01 -22.58
N PRO A 447 12.76 2.93 -22.59
CA PRO A 447 11.44 2.70 -23.16
C PRO A 447 11.51 2.61 -24.69
N PHE A 448 10.80 1.63 -25.26
CA PHE A 448 10.69 1.45 -26.71
C PHE A 448 9.35 2.00 -27.25
N PRO A 449 9.30 2.42 -28.53
CA PRO A 449 8.07 2.86 -29.16
C PRO A 449 7.15 1.69 -29.54
N PHE A 450 5.84 1.86 -29.38
CA PHE A 450 4.80 0.93 -29.84
C PHE A 450 3.58 1.70 -30.36
N GLN A 451 2.66 1.02 -31.06
CA GLN A 451 1.42 1.63 -31.57
C GLN A 451 0.33 1.62 -30.49
N ASP A 452 -0.24 2.78 -30.16
CA ASP A 452 -1.43 2.87 -29.31
C ASP A 452 -2.65 2.33 -30.09
N PRO A 453 -3.30 1.22 -29.68
CA PRO A 453 -4.45 0.67 -30.41
C PRO A 453 -5.69 1.57 -30.37
N ILE A 454 -5.68 2.65 -29.58
CA ILE A 454 -6.78 3.62 -29.49
C ILE A 454 -6.59 4.78 -30.49
N SER A 455 -5.41 5.41 -30.56
CA SER A 455 -5.16 6.54 -31.47
C SER A 455 -4.49 6.16 -32.79
N GLY A 456 -3.83 5.00 -32.86
CA GLY A 456 -2.97 4.62 -34.00
C GLY A 456 -1.68 5.44 -34.08
N GLU A 457 -1.28 6.09 -32.99
CA GLU A 457 -0.04 6.86 -32.89
C GLU A 457 1.07 6.01 -32.26
N THR A 458 2.31 6.26 -32.68
CA THR A 458 3.49 5.71 -32.02
C THR A 458 3.73 6.43 -30.69
N VAL A 459 3.74 5.69 -29.59
CA VAL A 459 3.89 6.16 -28.21
C VAL A 459 4.95 5.35 -27.46
N THR A 460 5.36 5.81 -26.29
CA THR A 460 6.18 5.06 -25.33
C THR A 460 5.43 4.90 -24.00
N PHE A 461 5.88 3.97 -23.15
CA PHE A 461 5.20 3.64 -21.88
C PHE A 461 5.52 4.66 -20.76
N THR A 462 5.07 5.90 -20.94
CA THR A 462 5.21 6.98 -19.94
C THR A 462 4.17 6.85 -18.83
N LEU A 463 4.37 7.58 -17.73
CA LEU A 463 3.39 7.65 -16.64
C LEU A 463 2.02 8.17 -17.13
N ASP A 464 2.01 9.21 -17.96
CA ASP A 464 0.78 9.75 -18.55
C ASP A 464 0.07 8.72 -19.45
N TYR A 465 0.84 7.91 -20.21
CA TYR A 465 0.27 6.82 -21.00
C TYR A 465 -0.32 5.73 -20.09
N ALA A 466 0.40 5.34 -19.04
CA ALA A 466 -0.09 4.35 -18.07
C ALA A 466 -1.41 4.79 -17.42
N ILE A 467 -1.51 6.05 -16.96
CA ILE A 467 -2.75 6.62 -16.40
C ILE A 467 -3.87 6.64 -17.45
N LYS A 468 -3.58 7.05 -18.69
CA LYS A 468 -4.54 7.08 -19.81
C LYS A 468 -5.10 5.69 -20.13
N ILE A 469 -4.25 4.66 -20.14
CA ILE A 469 -4.61 3.32 -20.62
C ILE A 469 -5.18 2.40 -19.53
N ASN A 470 -4.79 2.59 -18.27
CA ASN A 470 -5.21 1.79 -17.11
C ASN A 470 -6.70 1.40 -17.07
N PRO A 471 -7.67 2.33 -17.22
CA PRO A 471 -9.10 1.98 -17.20
C PRO A 471 -9.57 1.18 -18.43
N ARG A 472 -8.84 1.23 -19.55
CA ARG A 472 -9.18 0.56 -20.82
C ARG A 472 -8.67 -0.89 -20.88
N LEU A 473 -7.77 -1.29 -20.00
CA LEU A 473 -7.16 -2.64 -19.98
C LEU A 473 -8.11 -3.76 -19.52
N SER A 474 -9.35 -3.44 -19.16
CA SER A 474 -10.44 -4.41 -19.03
C SER A 474 -11.07 -4.80 -20.37
N GLU A 475 -10.86 -4.03 -21.44
CA GLU A 475 -11.39 -4.32 -22.77
C GLU A 475 -10.47 -5.32 -23.49
N GLY A 476 -10.99 -6.54 -23.73
CA GLY A 476 -10.20 -7.64 -24.26
C GLY A 476 -9.44 -7.34 -25.56
N SER A 477 -10.00 -6.54 -26.48
CA SER A 477 -9.30 -6.15 -27.71
C SER A 477 -8.10 -5.22 -27.46
N ILE A 478 -8.23 -4.26 -26.55
CA ILE A 478 -7.16 -3.33 -26.18
C ILE A 478 -6.08 -4.06 -25.39
N TYR A 479 -6.48 -4.89 -24.43
CA TYR A 479 -5.57 -5.75 -23.67
C TYR A 479 -4.73 -6.65 -24.60
N GLN A 480 -5.35 -7.41 -25.50
CA GLN A 480 -4.62 -8.33 -26.39
C GLN A 480 -3.66 -7.58 -27.34
N ALA A 481 -4.09 -6.44 -27.89
CA ALA A 481 -3.25 -5.63 -28.78
C ALA A 481 -2.01 -5.07 -28.05
N LEU A 482 -2.17 -4.57 -26.83
CA LEU A 482 -1.05 -4.04 -26.04
C LEU A 482 -0.13 -5.14 -25.52
N MET A 483 -0.67 -6.27 -25.04
CA MET A 483 0.16 -7.39 -24.60
C MET A 483 1.10 -7.88 -25.72
N SER A 484 0.60 -8.02 -26.96
CA SER A 484 1.45 -8.35 -28.11
C SER A 484 2.47 -7.24 -28.36
N ALA A 485 2.02 -5.98 -28.55
CA ALA A 485 2.91 -4.88 -28.91
C ALA A 485 4.02 -4.61 -27.87
N TRP A 486 3.73 -4.81 -26.58
CA TRP A 486 4.72 -4.68 -25.51
C TRP A 486 5.66 -5.89 -25.44
N GLU A 487 5.16 -7.12 -25.61
CA GLU A 487 6.01 -8.30 -25.60
C GLU A 487 6.93 -8.33 -26.82
N ASP A 488 6.38 -8.16 -28.02
CA ASP A 488 7.11 -8.15 -29.29
C ASP A 488 8.19 -7.06 -29.29
N GLY A 489 7.84 -5.83 -28.87
CA GLY A 489 8.78 -4.71 -28.80
C GLY A 489 9.85 -4.85 -27.71
N ALA A 490 9.55 -5.54 -26.60
CA ALA A 490 10.56 -5.86 -25.59
C ALA A 490 11.56 -6.90 -26.10
N ARG A 491 11.08 -7.99 -26.73
CA ARG A 491 11.94 -9.01 -27.36
C ARG A 491 12.83 -8.39 -28.44
N GLU A 492 12.26 -7.58 -29.34
CA GLU A 492 13.02 -6.86 -30.37
C GLU A 492 14.09 -5.94 -29.74
N LYS A 493 13.75 -5.20 -28.68
CA LYS A 493 14.73 -4.38 -27.95
C LYS A 493 15.87 -5.22 -27.39
N TYR A 494 15.58 -6.33 -26.70
CA TYR A 494 16.62 -7.16 -26.07
C TYR A 494 17.55 -7.80 -27.11
N LEU A 495 17.01 -8.31 -28.22
CA LEU A 495 17.81 -8.87 -29.31
C LEU A 495 18.67 -7.80 -30.02
N ASN A 496 18.13 -6.61 -30.27
CA ASN A 496 18.92 -5.50 -30.83
C ASN A 496 20.08 -5.08 -29.91
N VAL A 497 19.89 -5.15 -28.58
CA VAL A 497 20.96 -4.88 -27.60
C VAL A 497 22.01 -5.98 -27.59
N TYR A 498 21.64 -7.23 -27.83
CA TYR A 498 22.58 -8.33 -28.01
C TYR A 498 23.45 -8.14 -29.27
N ASP A 499 22.85 -7.81 -30.41
CA ASP A 499 23.58 -7.53 -31.66
C ASP A 499 24.56 -6.35 -31.48
N GLU A 500 24.17 -5.32 -30.72
CA GLU A 500 25.04 -4.17 -30.39
C GLU A 500 26.18 -4.56 -29.42
N PHE A 501 25.91 -5.45 -28.46
CA PHE A 501 26.92 -6.03 -27.55
C PHE A 501 27.96 -6.88 -28.31
N GLU A 502 27.53 -7.78 -29.18
CA GLU A 502 28.43 -8.57 -30.03
C GLU A 502 29.29 -7.67 -30.93
N SER A 503 28.71 -6.59 -31.47
CA SER A 503 29.43 -5.59 -32.27
C SER A 503 30.47 -4.79 -31.47
N ILE A 504 30.25 -4.60 -30.16
CA ILE A 504 31.23 -4.00 -29.24
C ILE A 504 32.35 -5.00 -28.94
N LEU A 505 32.03 -6.26 -28.62
CA LEU A 505 33.03 -7.32 -28.39
C LEU A 505 33.92 -7.58 -29.61
N ALA A 506 33.37 -7.49 -30.82
CA ALA A 506 34.12 -7.59 -32.07
C ALA A 506 35.00 -6.35 -32.36
N GLY A 507 34.84 -5.26 -31.62
CA GLY A 507 35.53 -3.99 -31.84
C GLY A 507 35.04 -3.21 -33.07
N GLU A 508 33.83 -3.50 -33.55
CA GLU A 508 33.25 -2.90 -34.76
C GLU A 508 32.53 -1.57 -34.49
N THR A 509 32.15 -1.31 -33.23
CA THR A 509 31.38 -0.13 -32.82
C THR A 509 32.12 0.72 -31.78
N THR A 510 32.08 2.05 -31.93
CA THR A 510 32.65 3.02 -30.97
C THR A 510 31.54 3.83 -30.31
N ILE A 511 31.51 3.84 -28.97
CA ILE A 511 30.38 4.41 -28.20
C ILE A 511 30.36 5.95 -28.19
N PRO A 512 29.18 6.60 -28.27
CA PRO A 512 29.04 8.04 -28.12
C PRO A 512 29.53 8.55 -26.76
N THR A 513 30.42 9.54 -26.76
CA THR A 513 31.05 10.08 -25.54
C THR A 513 30.04 10.64 -24.52
N SER A 514 28.85 11.05 -24.98
CA SER A 514 27.73 11.53 -24.16
C SER A 514 27.08 10.47 -23.26
N GLU A 515 27.32 9.18 -23.52
CA GLU A 515 26.64 8.07 -22.82
C GLU A 515 27.53 7.39 -21.76
N THR A 516 28.61 8.07 -21.36
CA THR A 516 29.59 7.59 -20.36
C THR A 516 29.21 7.88 -18.90
N SER A 517 28.07 8.54 -18.66
CA SER A 517 27.57 8.83 -17.31
C SER A 517 27.22 7.55 -16.51
N PRO A 518 27.05 7.63 -15.19
CA PRO A 518 26.47 6.53 -14.39
C PRO A 518 25.06 6.13 -14.87
N ILE A 519 24.66 4.88 -14.62
CA ILE A 519 23.32 4.33 -14.96
C ILE A 519 22.21 4.99 -14.13
N PHE A 520 22.51 5.32 -12.87
CA PHE A 520 21.61 5.97 -11.93
C PHE A 520 22.26 7.25 -11.41
N PRO A 521 21.48 8.32 -11.15
CA PRO A 521 22.02 9.56 -10.60
C PRO A 521 22.66 9.31 -9.22
N SER A 522 23.86 9.85 -9.00
CA SER A 522 24.55 9.71 -7.72
C SER A 522 23.74 10.39 -6.61
N THR A 523 23.24 9.59 -5.66
CA THR A 523 22.48 10.04 -4.49
C THR A 523 23.40 10.65 -3.41
N THR A 524 24.14 11.68 -3.80
CA THR A 524 24.78 12.58 -2.83
C THR A 524 23.69 13.48 -2.23
N PRO A 525 23.51 13.55 -0.91
CA PRO A 525 22.59 14.52 -0.32
C PRO A 525 23.06 15.94 -0.65
N THR A 526 22.27 16.68 -1.43
CA THR A 526 22.62 18.04 -1.84
C THR A 526 22.68 18.94 -0.62
N GLY A 527 23.89 19.18 -0.11
CA GLY A 527 24.14 20.10 0.99
C GLY A 527 23.60 21.49 0.65
N THR A 528 22.92 22.10 1.63
CA THR A 528 22.24 23.39 1.49
C THR A 528 23.16 24.45 0.88
N THR A 529 22.85 24.89 -0.33
CA THR A 529 23.60 25.95 -1.03
C THR A 529 23.33 27.30 -0.38
N THR A 530 24.15 27.70 0.58
CA THR A 530 24.19 29.07 1.10
C THR A 530 24.87 29.98 0.07
N PRO A 531 24.22 31.05 -0.43
CA PRO A 531 24.87 32.02 -1.31
C PRO A 531 25.93 32.82 -0.55
N SER A 532 27.12 32.99 -1.15
CA SER A 532 28.22 33.75 -0.54
C SER A 532 28.42 35.12 -1.23
N GLY A 533 28.64 36.15 -0.41
CA GLY A 533 28.86 37.55 -0.80
C GLY A 533 28.19 38.50 0.22
N THR A 534 28.82 39.52 0.80
CA THR A 534 30.04 40.24 0.39
C THR A 534 30.67 40.97 1.62
N THR A 535 32.00 40.94 1.75
CA THR A 535 32.96 41.77 2.56
C THR A 535 32.53 42.50 3.88
N GLY A 536 33.38 42.40 4.93
CA GLY A 536 33.21 43.00 6.28
C GLY A 536 33.56 44.52 6.42
N PRO A 537 34.18 45.02 7.53
CA PRO A 537 35.00 44.33 8.55
C PRO A 537 34.77 44.71 10.05
N THR A 538 35.42 43.96 10.96
CA THR A 538 35.96 44.31 12.31
C THR A 538 35.11 45.09 13.34
N GLU A 539 34.83 44.49 14.51
CA GLU A 539 35.23 45.04 15.84
C GLU A 539 35.14 44.02 17.00
N THR A 540 35.59 44.42 18.20
CA THR A 540 35.99 43.53 19.33
C THR A 540 35.08 43.67 20.56
N ALA A 541 34.99 42.59 21.38
CA ALA A 541 34.94 42.58 22.86
C ALA A 541 33.71 41.96 23.58
N THR A 542 34.03 41.01 24.48
CA THR A 542 33.44 40.70 25.82
C THR A 542 31.92 40.74 26.07
N GLY A 543 31.38 39.61 26.58
CA GLY A 543 30.14 39.59 27.38
C GLY A 543 29.63 38.17 27.72
N THR A 544 29.52 37.85 29.01
CA THR A 544 28.97 36.57 29.54
C THR A 544 27.45 36.67 29.85
N PRO A 545 26.74 35.60 30.23
CA PRO A 545 25.73 34.96 29.39
C PRO A 545 24.27 35.18 29.84
N LYS A 546 23.27 34.94 28.95
CA LYS A 546 21.94 34.43 29.33
C LYS A 546 21.01 34.03 28.17
N THR A 547 20.02 33.22 28.55
CA THR A 547 18.71 32.92 27.93
C THR A 547 18.64 32.15 26.61
N SER A 548 17.84 31.07 26.64
CA SER A 548 17.41 30.25 25.51
C SER A 548 16.51 31.01 24.53
N PRO A 549 16.58 30.73 23.21
CA PRO A 549 15.63 31.25 22.24
C PRO A 549 14.44 30.30 22.04
N THR A 550 13.24 30.88 22.05
CA THR A 550 12.00 30.26 21.54
C THR A 550 12.10 30.06 20.03
N THR A 551 11.67 28.92 19.51
CA THR A 551 11.60 28.65 18.06
C THR A 551 10.36 29.26 17.43
N THR A 552 10.56 30.12 16.42
CA THR A 552 9.51 30.58 15.50
C THR A 552 9.10 29.43 14.56
N PRO A 553 7.81 29.28 14.18
CA PRO A 553 7.40 28.34 13.14
C PRO A 553 7.96 28.75 11.76
N ALA A 554 8.23 27.76 10.90
CA ALA A 554 8.59 28.00 9.50
C ALA A 554 7.39 28.57 8.71
N GLU A 555 7.69 29.38 7.68
CA GLU A 555 6.67 29.97 6.81
C GLU A 555 5.90 28.89 6.04
N GLY A 556 4.58 28.88 6.18
CA GLY A 556 3.70 28.02 5.40
C GLY A 556 3.48 28.54 3.99
N ILE A 557 3.26 27.62 3.05
CA ILE A 557 2.87 27.94 1.67
C ILE A 557 1.53 28.71 1.69
N ASP A 558 1.45 29.81 0.94
CA ASP A 558 0.24 30.64 0.85
C ASP A 558 -0.97 29.82 0.36
N THR A 559 -1.92 29.60 1.27
CA THR A 559 -3.15 28.86 1.02
C THR A 559 -4.01 29.49 -0.08
N GLY A 560 -3.87 30.79 -0.35
CA GLY A 560 -4.52 31.48 -1.46
C GLY A 560 -4.08 30.95 -2.83
N ILE A 561 -2.80 30.58 -2.98
CA ILE A 561 -2.26 30.03 -4.24
C ILE A 561 -2.77 28.61 -4.47
N VAL A 562 -2.81 27.78 -3.42
CA VAL A 562 -3.34 26.41 -3.50
C VAL A 562 -4.82 26.40 -3.89
N VAL A 563 -5.63 27.25 -3.25
CA VAL A 563 -7.06 27.40 -3.59
C VAL A 563 -7.26 27.88 -5.03
N LEU A 564 -6.44 28.82 -5.52
CA LEU A 564 -6.53 29.30 -6.89
C LEU A 564 -6.24 28.19 -7.93
N VAL A 565 -5.21 27.38 -7.69
CA VAL A 565 -4.85 26.24 -8.58
C VAL A 565 -5.96 25.20 -8.61
N VAL A 566 -6.56 24.87 -7.46
CA VAL A 566 -7.70 23.92 -7.38
C VAL A 566 -8.92 24.46 -8.13
N ILE A 567 -9.26 25.75 -8.00
CA ILE A 567 -10.37 26.37 -8.74
C ILE A 567 -10.12 26.32 -10.26
N ILE A 568 -8.89 26.58 -10.71
CA ILE A 568 -8.53 26.51 -12.13
C ILE A 568 -8.65 25.07 -12.67
N LEU A 569 -8.18 24.07 -11.92
CA LEU A 569 -8.30 22.66 -12.30
C LEU A 569 -9.77 22.22 -12.41
N ILE A 570 -10.61 22.59 -11.44
CA ILE A 570 -12.06 22.29 -11.47
C ILE A 570 -12.71 22.98 -12.69
N ALA A 571 -12.37 24.24 -12.98
CA ALA A 571 -12.90 24.96 -14.14
C ALA A 571 -12.50 24.29 -15.47
N ILE A 572 -11.27 23.78 -15.59
CA ILE A 572 -10.80 23.03 -16.76
C ILE A 572 -11.56 21.71 -16.90
N ILE A 573 -11.74 20.96 -15.81
CA ILE A 573 -12.50 19.69 -15.81
C ILE A 573 -13.96 19.92 -16.25
N VAL A 574 -14.62 20.95 -15.71
CA VAL A 574 -15.99 21.31 -16.10
C VAL A 574 -16.06 21.76 -17.57
N ALA A 575 -15.09 22.53 -18.07
CA ALA A 575 -15.03 22.93 -19.47
C ALA A 575 -14.85 21.73 -20.41
N VAL A 576 -13.95 20.78 -20.07
CA VAL A 576 -13.76 19.54 -20.84
C VAL A 576 -15.01 18.65 -20.82
N PHE A 577 -15.74 18.61 -19.71
CA PHE A 577 -17.00 17.87 -19.61
C PHE A 577 -18.12 18.49 -20.47
N TYR A 578 -18.21 19.81 -20.52
CA TYR A 578 -19.20 20.52 -21.34
C TYR A 578 -18.86 20.55 -22.84
N LEU A 579 -17.58 20.48 -23.22
CA LEU A 579 -17.15 20.39 -24.63
C LEU A 579 -17.20 18.95 -25.19
N ARG A 580 -17.61 17.96 -24.39
CA ARG A 580 -17.84 16.56 -24.78
C ARG A 580 -19.34 16.18 -24.85
N ARG A 581 -20.24 17.16 -24.81
CA ARG A 581 -21.68 17.03 -25.10
C ARG A 581 -22.06 17.91 -26.28
#